data_AF-U1P9F5-F1
#
_entry.id   AF-U1P9F5-F1
#
_cell.length_a   1.000
_cell.length_b   1.000
_cell.length_c   1.000
_cell.angle_alpha   90.00
_cell.angle_beta   90.00
_cell.angle_gamma   90.00
#
_symmetry.space_group_name_H-M   'P 1'
#
loop_
_entity.id
_entity.type
_entity.pdbx_description
1 polymer ?
#
loop_
_entity_poly.entity_id
_entity_poly.type
_entity_poly.pdbx_seq_one_letter_code
_entity_poly.pdbx_strand_id
1 'polypeptide(L)'
;MAGPIRLRHSEESWDDERVDRQLRRPLANTFGATRCDPQHAAPPAYTGCRLEMDNGDLALFAYHDDTGAYWLGNTETPKSLWRTNKKRFEKAPYPVSRWAQRELLSDLETAAPWLTAYDHVAWFFLPVLFSKDGRETTRAFFNNHAAGFPDASRDDGLAFYQRLLSTGVLDDHRYTMASKLGTSQQNDLVRMRATMAEFNAAQLLVEADQTFTPEIELDSGYALDYRVH
;
A
#
# COMPACT_ATOMS: atom_id res chain seq x y z
N MET A 1 -5.51 -9.16 -12.05
CA MET A 1 -4.83 -8.01 -11.43
C MET A 1 -5.00 -8.10 -9.92
N ALA A 2 -3.90 -8.18 -9.18
CA ALA A 2 -3.89 -8.08 -7.74
C ALA A 2 -4.29 -6.66 -7.34
N GLY A 3 -5.12 -6.50 -6.30
CA GLY A 3 -5.46 -5.17 -5.76
C GLY A 3 -4.33 -4.58 -4.91
N PRO A 4 -4.57 -3.40 -4.30
CA PRO A 4 -3.65 -2.80 -3.33
C PRO A 4 -3.31 -3.79 -2.21
N ILE A 5 -2.09 -3.65 -1.68
CA ILE A 5 -1.61 -4.51 -0.62
C ILE A 5 -2.50 -4.33 0.63
N ARG A 6 -2.83 -5.43 1.27
CA ARG A 6 -3.74 -5.50 2.41
C ARG A 6 -3.27 -6.57 3.38
N LEU A 7 -3.56 -6.34 4.65
CA LEU A 7 -3.37 -7.36 5.68
C LEU A 7 -4.39 -8.49 5.46
N ARG A 8 -3.97 -9.71 5.73
CA ARG A 8 -4.81 -10.90 5.81
C ARG A 8 -4.81 -11.37 7.25
N HIS A 9 -5.99 -11.57 7.82
CA HIS A 9 -6.15 -12.04 9.20
C HIS A 9 -6.52 -13.52 9.20
N SER A 10 -5.69 -14.33 9.86
CA SER A 10 -5.93 -15.73 10.19
C SER A 10 -6.28 -15.82 11.66
N GLU A 11 -7.39 -16.49 12.00
CA GLU A 11 -7.82 -16.74 13.39
C GLU A 11 -7.21 -18.03 13.95
N GLU A 12 -6.39 -18.72 13.16
CA GLU A 12 -5.75 -19.96 13.58
C GLU A 12 -4.52 -19.67 14.47
N SER A 13 -4.13 -20.64 15.28
CA SER A 13 -2.88 -20.57 16.06
C SER A 13 -1.66 -20.83 15.18
N TRP A 14 -0.57 -20.13 15.47
CA TRP A 14 0.69 -20.21 14.74
C TRP A 14 1.85 -20.34 15.70
N ASP A 15 2.84 -21.14 15.28
CA ASP A 15 4.12 -21.28 15.93
C ASP A 15 5.23 -21.20 14.86
N ASP A 16 6.47 -21.18 15.31
CA ASP A 16 7.63 -21.05 14.44
C ASP A 16 7.72 -22.19 13.39
N GLU A 17 7.45 -23.43 13.82
CA GLU A 17 7.50 -24.61 12.96
C GLU A 17 6.44 -24.53 11.84
N ARG A 18 5.24 -24.09 12.19
CA ARG A 18 4.14 -23.90 11.26
C ARG A 18 4.43 -22.77 10.28
N VAL A 19 5.02 -21.67 10.72
CA VAL A 19 5.46 -20.58 9.84
C VAL A 19 6.49 -21.11 8.83
N ASP A 20 7.48 -21.86 9.29
CA ASP A 20 8.49 -22.47 8.42
C ASP A 20 7.83 -23.40 7.39
N ARG A 21 7.00 -24.35 7.87
CA ARG A 21 6.39 -25.40 7.06
C ARG A 21 5.33 -24.90 6.08
N GLN A 22 4.48 -23.96 6.50
CA GLN A 22 3.30 -23.54 5.73
C GLN A 22 3.48 -22.21 5.00
N LEU A 23 4.44 -21.36 5.38
CA LEU A 23 4.69 -20.08 4.72
C LEU A 23 6.05 -20.08 4.02
N ARG A 24 7.15 -20.23 4.77
CA ARG A 24 8.50 -20.09 4.21
C ARG A 24 8.82 -21.18 3.18
N ARG A 25 8.70 -22.47 3.52
CA ARG A 25 9.07 -23.56 2.59
C ARG A 25 8.33 -23.52 1.26
N PRO A 26 7.00 -23.33 1.20
CA PRO A 26 6.30 -23.19 -0.08
C PRO A 26 6.82 -22.01 -0.91
N LEU A 27 7.06 -20.86 -0.28
CA LEU A 27 7.60 -19.69 -0.98
C LEU A 27 9.07 -19.87 -1.37
N ALA A 28 9.87 -20.59 -0.57
CA ALA A 28 11.25 -20.94 -0.88
C ALA A 28 11.34 -21.82 -2.13
N ASN A 29 10.47 -22.82 -2.23
CA ASN A 29 10.44 -23.74 -3.35
C ASN A 29 10.03 -23.07 -4.67
N THR A 30 9.31 -21.95 -4.63
CA THR A 30 8.80 -21.27 -5.83
C THR A 30 9.54 -19.96 -6.16
N PHE A 31 9.92 -19.20 -5.13
CA PHE A 31 10.46 -17.84 -5.27
C PHE A 31 11.77 -17.62 -4.50
N GLY A 32 12.40 -18.67 -3.97
CA GLY A 32 13.66 -18.56 -3.23
C GLY A 32 13.55 -17.89 -1.85
N ALA A 33 12.34 -17.78 -1.30
CA ALA A 33 12.09 -17.11 -0.03
C ALA A 33 13.03 -17.54 1.12
N THR A 34 13.69 -16.53 1.70
CA THR A 34 14.47 -16.62 2.93
C THR A 34 13.69 -15.96 4.07
N ARG A 35 13.99 -16.37 5.31
CA ARG A 35 13.42 -15.74 6.50
C ARG A 35 14.48 -14.84 7.12
N CYS A 36 14.11 -13.59 7.33
CA CYS A 36 14.98 -12.54 7.84
C CYS A 36 14.36 -11.94 9.12
N ASP A 37 15.21 -11.30 9.90
CA ASP A 37 14.74 -10.42 10.97
C ASP A 37 14.05 -9.18 10.36
N PRO A 38 12.91 -8.74 10.91
CA PRO A 38 12.30 -7.47 10.52
C PRO A 38 13.26 -6.30 10.74
N GLN A 39 13.19 -5.28 9.89
CA GLN A 39 14.01 -4.06 10.02
C GLN A 39 13.61 -3.23 11.26
N HIS A 40 12.35 -3.34 11.66
CA HIS A 40 11.75 -2.75 12.85
C HIS A 40 11.25 -3.86 13.75
N ALA A 41 11.53 -3.75 15.05
CA ALA A 41 11.02 -4.69 16.04
C ALA A 41 9.51 -4.91 15.88
N ALA A 42 9.11 -6.17 15.85
CA ALA A 42 7.71 -6.57 15.83
C ALA A 42 6.98 -6.00 17.07
N PRO A 43 5.66 -5.81 17.00
CA PRO A 43 4.91 -5.34 18.17
C PRO A 43 5.10 -6.31 19.35
N PRO A 44 5.27 -5.83 20.61
CA PRO A 44 5.69 -6.69 21.73
C PRO A 44 4.82 -7.92 22.00
N ALA A 45 3.53 -7.86 21.68
CA ALA A 45 2.60 -8.97 21.85
C ALA A 45 2.67 -10.02 20.72
N TYR A 46 3.41 -9.74 19.65
CA TYR A 46 3.46 -10.57 18.45
C TYR A 46 4.86 -11.09 18.21
N THR A 47 4.96 -12.34 17.78
CA THR A 47 6.15 -12.82 17.09
C THR A 47 6.04 -12.41 15.63
N GLY A 48 7.00 -11.60 15.16
CA GLY A 48 7.05 -11.11 13.79
C GLY A 48 8.21 -11.72 13.01
N CYS A 49 8.00 -12.00 11.73
CA CYS A 49 9.06 -12.33 10.80
C CYS A 49 8.85 -11.69 9.44
N ARG A 50 9.96 -11.54 8.72
CA ARG A 50 10.00 -11.08 7.35
C ARG A 50 10.44 -12.23 6.44
N LEU A 51 9.78 -12.36 5.30
CA LEU A 51 10.15 -13.29 4.23
C LEU A 51 10.53 -12.49 3.00
N GLU A 52 11.72 -12.72 2.47
CA GLU A 52 12.25 -12.03 1.29
C GLU A 52 12.49 -13.03 0.17
N MET A 53 11.98 -12.71 -1.02
CA MET A 53 12.02 -13.58 -2.20
C MET A 53 13.11 -13.09 -3.16
N ASP A 54 13.67 -14.00 -3.95
CA ASP A 54 14.77 -13.70 -4.89
C ASP A 54 14.36 -12.69 -5.97
N ASN A 55 13.07 -12.59 -6.26
CA ASN A 55 12.51 -11.64 -7.22
C ASN A 55 12.27 -10.23 -6.64
N GLY A 56 12.68 -9.97 -5.40
CA GLY A 56 12.47 -8.71 -4.70
C GLY A 56 11.08 -8.52 -4.10
N ASP A 57 10.22 -9.56 -4.16
CA ASP A 57 8.98 -9.57 -3.38
C ASP A 57 9.32 -9.79 -1.89
N LEU A 58 8.40 -9.36 -1.03
CA LEU A 58 8.49 -9.57 0.40
C LEU A 58 7.14 -9.90 1.01
N ALA A 59 7.20 -10.48 2.20
CA ALA A 59 6.07 -10.59 3.08
C ALA A 59 6.46 -10.38 4.55
N LEU A 60 5.51 -9.84 5.29
CA LEU A 60 5.55 -9.64 6.72
C LEU A 60 4.49 -10.53 7.36
N PHE A 61 4.87 -11.22 8.42
CA PHE A 61 3.96 -12.06 9.18
C PHE A 61 4.12 -11.76 10.66
N ALA A 62 3.02 -11.47 11.34
CA ALA A 62 2.96 -11.26 12.78
C ALA A 62 1.89 -12.15 13.39
N TYR A 63 2.23 -12.97 14.37
CA TYR A 63 1.30 -13.89 15.02
C TYR A 63 1.34 -13.80 16.54
N HIS A 64 0.20 -14.10 17.14
CA HIS A 64 -0.05 -14.11 18.57
C HIS A 64 -0.99 -15.28 18.88
N ASP A 65 -0.76 -15.97 20.00
CA ASP A 65 -1.53 -17.15 20.39
C ASP A 65 -3.05 -16.91 20.48
N ASP A 66 -3.48 -15.83 21.14
CA ASP A 66 -4.90 -15.48 21.31
C ASP A 66 -5.56 -14.72 20.15
N THR A 67 -4.84 -13.82 19.45
CA THR A 67 -5.46 -12.92 18.45
C THR A 67 -5.28 -13.39 17.00
N GLY A 68 -4.61 -14.53 16.81
CA GLY A 68 -4.30 -15.11 15.53
C GLY A 68 -3.11 -14.42 14.85
N ALA A 69 -3.12 -14.37 13.53
CA ALA A 69 -2.00 -13.88 12.74
C ALA A 69 -2.39 -12.94 11.61
N TYR A 70 -1.44 -12.10 11.25
CA TYR A 70 -1.55 -11.07 10.23
C TYR A 70 -0.45 -11.24 9.19
N TRP A 71 -0.86 -11.38 7.94
CA TRP A 71 0.01 -11.47 6.78
C TRP A 71 -0.12 -10.24 5.89
N LEU A 72 1.00 -9.65 5.48
CA LEU A 72 1.05 -8.63 4.43
C LEU A 72 2.13 -9.06 3.44
N GLY A 73 1.84 -9.10 2.14
CA GLY A 73 2.88 -9.44 1.17
C GLY A 73 2.49 -9.06 -0.24
N ASN A 74 3.51 -8.74 -1.03
CA ASN A 74 3.39 -8.45 -2.45
C ASN A 74 3.76 -9.66 -3.34
N THR A 75 3.82 -10.85 -2.74
CA THR A 75 4.08 -12.14 -3.39
C THR A 75 2.80 -12.98 -3.58
N GLU A 76 2.94 -14.21 -4.05
CA GLU A 76 1.86 -15.21 -3.95
C GLU A 76 1.47 -15.46 -2.48
N THR A 77 0.17 -15.42 -2.20
CA THR A 77 -0.34 -15.76 -0.87
C THR A 77 -0.23 -17.28 -0.66
N PRO A 78 0.43 -17.77 0.41
CA PRO A 78 0.46 -19.19 0.74
C PRO A 78 -0.94 -19.79 0.92
N LYS A 79 -1.11 -21.09 0.59
CA LYS A 79 -2.41 -21.79 0.60
C LYS A 79 -3.11 -21.75 1.96
N SER A 80 -2.33 -21.86 3.03
CA SER A 80 -2.81 -21.75 4.42
C SER A 80 -3.50 -20.41 4.71
N LEU A 81 -3.27 -19.39 3.89
CA LEU A 81 -3.82 -18.05 4.05
C LEU A 81 -4.87 -17.69 2.98
N TRP A 82 -5.31 -18.61 2.13
CA TRP A 82 -6.26 -18.30 1.05
C TRP A 82 -7.65 -17.89 1.54
N ARG A 83 -8.16 -18.53 2.60
CA ARG A 83 -9.50 -18.30 3.17
C ARG A 83 -9.52 -17.26 4.30
N THR A 84 -8.50 -16.40 4.34
CA THR A 84 -8.38 -15.33 5.35
C THR A 84 -9.12 -14.06 4.94
N ASN A 85 -9.57 -13.31 5.94
CA ASN A 85 -10.22 -12.02 5.74
C ASN A 85 -9.18 -10.94 5.41
N LYS A 86 -9.42 -10.15 4.36
CA LYS A 86 -8.55 -9.02 4.00
C LYS A 86 -8.95 -7.77 4.80
N LYS A 87 -7.99 -7.14 5.46
CA LYS A 87 -8.14 -5.91 6.24
C LYS A 87 -7.29 -4.78 5.65
N ARG A 88 -7.87 -3.57 5.61
CA ARG A 88 -7.11 -2.33 5.37
C ARG A 88 -6.26 -2.01 6.61
N PHE A 89 -5.28 -1.12 6.49
CA PHE A 89 -4.42 -0.75 7.63
C PHE A 89 -5.24 -0.22 8.81
N GLU A 90 -6.29 0.55 8.55
CA GLU A 90 -7.14 1.19 9.57
C GLU A 90 -8.07 0.18 10.27
N LYS A 91 -8.22 -1.03 9.74
CA LYS A 91 -9.11 -2.08 10.27
C LYS A 91 -8.36 -3.20 10.98
N ALA A 92 -7.04 -3.24 10.88
CA ALA A 92 -6.19 -4.17 11.64
C ALA A 92 -5.69 -3.50 12.93
N PRO A 93 -5.22 -4.27 13.93
CA PRO A 93 -4.68 -3.71 15.17
C PRO A 93 -3.59 -2.68 14.87
N TYR A 94 -3.70 -1.51 15.49
CA TYR A 94 -2.78 -0.39 15.25
C TYR A 94 -1.30 -0.78 15.35
N PRO A 95 -0.83 -1.56 16.35
CA PRO A 95 0.57 -1.94 16.43
C PRO A 95 1.05 -2.74 15.21
N VAL A 96 0.23 -3.67 14.70
CA VAL A 96 0.52 -4.48 13.51
C VAL A 96 0.55 -3.61 12.26
N SER A 97 -0.46 -2.76 12.07
CA SER A 97 -0.52 -1.84 10.93
C SER A 97 0.62 -0.83 10.92
N ARG A 98 1.01 -0.30 12.08
CA ARG A 98 2.15 0.61 12.22
C ARG A 98 3.46 -0.10 11.88
N TRP A 99 3.70 -1.28 12.45
CA TRP A 99 4.89 -2.07 12.16
C TRP A 99 5.02 -2.37 10.67
N ALA A 100 3.94 -2.88 10.05
CA ALA A 100 3.96 -3.22 8.65
C ALA A 100 4.19 -2.00 7.73
N GLN A 101 3.58 -0.85 8.04
CA GLN A 101 3.83 0.37 7.27
C GLN A 101 5.28 0.87 7.42
N ARG A 102 5.91 0.74 8.60
CA ARG A 102 7.31 1.11 8.80
C ARG A 102 8.27 0.24 8.01
N GLU A 103 8.04 -1.07 7.99
CA GLU A 103 8.80 -2.01 7.14
C GLU A 103 8.72 -1.60 5.67
N LEU A 104 7.51 -1.38 5.15
CA LEU A 104 7.32 -0.99 3.75
C LEU A 104 7.94 0.39 3.44
N LEU A 105 7.86 1.36 4.35
CA LEU A 105 8.49 2.66 4.15
C LEU A 105 10.02 2.56 4.14
N SER A 106 10.62 1.73 4.99
CA SER A 106 12.08 1.49 4.95
C SER A 106 12.54 0.81 3.67
N ASP A 107 11.75 -0.14 3.15
CA ASP A 107 12.01 -0.73 1.83
C ASP A 107 11.86 0.31 0.71
N LEU A 108 10.87 1.21 0.82
CA LEU A 108 10.65 2.27 -0.15
C LEU A 108 11.77 3.31 -0.14
N GLU A 109 12.32 3.64 1.03
CA GLU A 109 13.48 4.54 1.16
C GLU A 109 14.68 4.00 0.40
N THR A 110 14.89 2.68 0.46
CA THR A 110 15.99 2.03 -0.28
C THR A 110 15.69 1.98 -1.79
N ALA A 111 14.46 1.63 -2.18
CA ALA A 111 14.10 1.41 -3.58
C ALA A 111 13.80 2.70 -4.37
N ALA A 112 13.29 3.72 -3.69
CA ALA A 112 12.81 4.97 -4.29
C ALA A 112 12.97 6.15 -3.30
N PRO A 113 14.20 6.52 -2.90
CA PRO A 113 14.46 7.61 -1.94
C PRO A 113 13.92 8.96 -2.41
N TRP A 114 13.84 9.15 -3.74
CA TRP A 114 13.26 10.34 -4.35
C TRP A 114 11.76 10.49 -4.08
N LEU A 115 11.05 9.39 -3.78
CA LEU A 115 9.63 9.40 -3.45
C LEU A 115 9.40 9.58 -1.95
N THR A 116 10.22 8.94 -1.12
CA THR A 116 10.15 9.06 0.34
C THR A 116 10.61 10.42 0.87
N ALA A 117 11.34 11.20 0.06
CA ALA A 117 11.53 12.64 0.32
C ALA A 117 10.20 13.44 0.41
N TYR A 118 9.08 12.84 -0.04
CA TYR A 118 7.73 13.39 0.05
C TYR A 118 6.86 12.48 0.94
N ASP A 119 7.05 12.61 2.26
CA ASP A 119 6.48 11.72 3.29
C ASP A 119 4.98 11.44 3.12
N HIS A 120 4.18 12.46 2.82
CA HIS A 120 2.73 12.31 2.71
C HIS A 120 2.35 11.60 1.42
N VAL A 121 3.08 11.81 0.31
CA VAL A 121 2.88 11.07 -0.94
C VAL A 121 3.24 9.60 -0.75
N ALA A 122 4.42 9.33 -0.20
CA ALA A 122 4.91 7.98 0.05
C ALA A 122 3.97 7.21 0.99
N TRP A 123 3.53 7.84 2.08
CA TRP A 123 2.57 7.24 3.00
C TRP A 123 1.21 7.03 2.32
N PHE A 124 0.62 8.06 1.70
CA PHE A 124 -0.73 7.95 1.14
C PHE A 124 -0.86 6.82 0.11
N PHE A 125 0.10 6.72 -0.82
CA PHE A 125 0.09 5.72 -1.89
C PHE A 125 0.79 4.41 -1.54
N LEU A 126 1.27 4.23 -0.31
CA LEU A 126 1.91 3.00 0.14
C LEU A 126 1.15 1.70 -0.24
N PRO A 127 -0.19 1.64 -0.19
CA PRO A 127 -0.92 0.43 -0.57
C PRO A 127 -0.70 -0.02 -2.03
N VAL A 128 -0.53 0.93 -2.96
CA VAL A 128 -0.33 0.64 -4.39
C VAL A 128 1.15 0.55 -4.75
N LEU A 129 2.01 1.30 -4.06
CA LEU A 129 3.48 1.24 -4.18
C LEU A 129 4.10 -0.11 -3.81
N PHE A 130 3.35 -0.96 -3.10
CA PHE A 130 3.71 -2.35 -2.79
C PHE A 130 2.66 -3.35 -3.29
N SER A 131 1.76 -2.96 -4.19
CA SER A 131 0.90 -3.95 -4.83
C SER A 131 1.72 -4.92 -5.68
N LYS A 132 1.36 -6.21 -5.65
CA LYS A 132 2.08 -7.27 -6.39
C LYS A 132 2.25 -6.92 -7.88
N ASP A 133 1.15 -6.50 -8.50
CA ASP A 133 1.10 -6.26 -9.94
C ASP A 133 1.38 -4.81 -10.34
N GLY A 134 1.31 -3.85 -9.41
CA GLY A 134 1.33 -2.42 -9.73
C GLY A 134 2.48 -1.61 -9.14
N ARG A 135 3.36 -2.20 -8.31
CA ARG A 135 4.43 -1.41 -7.67
C ARG A 135 5.33 -0.71 -8.70
N GLU A 136 5.74 -1.41 -9.75
CA GLU A 136 6.69 -0.88 -10.73
C GLU A 136 6.03 0.19 -11.60
N THR A 137 4.80 -0.05 -12.05
CA THR A 137 4.04 0.91 -12.86
C THR A 137 3.69 2.16 -12.06
N THR A 138 3.30 2.01 -10.78
CA THR A 138 3.02 3.13 -9.89
C THR A 138 4.28 3.98 -9.66
N ARG A 139 5.41 3.35 -9.33
CA ARG A 139 6.68 4.07 -9.14
C ARG A 139 7.14 4.75 -10.42
N ALA A 140 7.03 4.07 -11.56
CA ALA A 140 7.35 4.65 -12.87
C ALA A 140 6.45 5.83 -13.23
N PHE A 141 5.16 5.80 -12.89
CA PHE A 141 4.25 6.91 -13.08
C PHE A 141 4.67 8.16 -12.29
N PHE A 142 5.00 8.00 -11.01
CA PHE A 142 5.52 9.10 -10.21
C PHE A 142 6.86 9.61 -10.74
N ASN A 143 7.80 8.73 -11.11
CA ASN A 143 9.15 9.12 -11.51
C ASN A 143 9.23 9.71 -12.93
N ASN A 144 8.60 9.05 -13.90
CA ASN A 144 8.82 9.31 -15.33
C ASN A 144 7.71 10.14 -15.97
N HIS A 145 6.58 10.30 -15.28
CA HIS A 145 5.40 10.98 -15.82
C HIS A 145 4.92 12.12 -14.92
N ALA A 146 5.78 12.61 -14.03
CA ALA A 146 5.51 13.72 -13.10
C ALA A 146 4.14 13.60 -12.41
N ALA A 147 3.79 12.37 -12.02
CA ALA A 147 2.50 12.06 -11.41
C ALA A 147 1.28 12.58 -12.20
N GLY A 148 1.39 12.61 -13.53
CA GLY A 148 0.31 12.93 -14.46
C GLY A 148 0.36 14.33 -15.07
N PHE A 149 1.25 15.22 -14.61
CA PHE A 149 1.39 16.56 -15.18
C PHE A 149 2.16 16.53 -16.51
N PRO A 150 1.61 17.13 -17.60
CA PRO A 150 2.21 17.05 -18.94
C PRO A 150 3.53 17.84 -19.09
N ASP A 151 3.68 18.94 -18.35
CA ASP A 151 4.80 19.89 -18.48
C ASP A 151 5.44 20.21 -17.12
N ALA A 152 5.57 19.20 -16.26
CA ALA A 152 6.17 19.35 -14.94
C ALA A 152 7.37 18.43 -14.79
N SER A 153 8.33 18.81 -13.94
CA SER A 153 9.32 17.86 -13.46
C SER A 153 8.67 16.87 -12.48
N ARG A 154 9.36 15.76 -12.23
CA ARG A 154 8.98 14.83 -11.16
C ARG A 154 8.78 15.56 -9.82
N ASP A 155 9.73 16.43 -9.48
CA ASP A 155 9.74 17.10 -8.19
C ASP A 155 8.61 18.13 -8.08
N ASP A 156 8.27 18.83 -9.17
CA ASP A 156 7.10 19.73 -9.20
C ASP A 156 5.78 18.96 -8.96
N GLY A 157 5.61 17.82 -9.63
CA GLY A 157 4.44 16.96 -9.46
C GLY A 157 4.33 16.39 -8.05
N LEU A 158 5.44 15.87 -7.50
CA LEU A 158 5.48 15.35 -6.14
C LEU A 158 5.26 16.45 -5.09
N ALA A 159 5.86 17.63 -5.27
CA ALA A 159 5.67 18.76 -4.38
C ALA A 159 4.20 19.25 -4.39
N PHE A 160 3.52 19.20 -5.54
CA PHE A 160 2.09 19.50 -5.62
C PHE A 160 1.27 18.56 -4.74
N TYR A 161 1.40 17.25 -4.92
CA TYR A 161 0.62 16.28 -4.13
C TYR A 161 1.06 16.25 -2.66
N GLN A 162 2.33 16.49 -2.37
CA GLN A 162 2.82 16.63 -1.00
C GLN A 162 2.09 17.75 -0.26
N ARG A 163 1.90 18.91 -0.88
CA ARG A 163 1.16 20.03 -0.27
C ARG A 163 -0.29 19.62 0.00
N LEU A 164 -1.00 19.09 -1.00
CA LEU A 164 -2.37 18.62 -0.84
C LEU A 164 -2.49 17.60 0.29
N LEU A 165 -1.69 16.55 0.27
CA LEU A 165 -1.80 15.42 1.20
C LEU A 165 -1.33 15.80 2.61
N SER A 166 -0.49 16.82 2.77
CA SER A 166 -0.11 17.35 4.08
C SER A 166 -1.26 18.00 4.84
N THR A 167 -2.36 18.34 4.16
CA THR A 167 -3.57 18.88 4.79
C THR A 167 -4.35 17.83 5.59
N GLY A 168 -4.17 16.54 5.30
CA GLY A 168 -4.93 15.44 5.90
C GLY A 168 -6.38 15.31 5.44
N VAL A 169 -6.86 16.16 4.52
CA VAL A 169 -8.28 16.19 4.10
C VAL A 169 -8.78 14.88 3.46
N LEU A 170 -7.86 14.05 2.96
CA LEU A 170 -8.16 12.77 2.33
C LEU A 170 -7.80 11.55 3.20
N ASP A 171 -7.31 11.74 4.43
CA ASP A 171 -6.73 10.65 5.24
C ASP A 171 -7.75 9.56 5.57
N ASP A 172 -8.98 9.95 5.92
CA ASP A 172 -10.09 9.03 6.20
C ASP A 172 -10.50 8.20 4.97
N HIS A 173 -10.13 8.67 3.77
CA HIS A 173 -10.41 8.03 2.49
C HIS A 173 -9.16 7.47 1.81
N ARG A 174 -8.00 7.51 2.48
CA ARG A 174 -6.67 7.16 1.92
C ARG A 174 -6.69 5.88 1.12
N TYR A 175 -7.14 4.78 1.73
CA TYR A 175 -7.12 3.48 1.06
C TYR A 175 -7.94 3.52 -0.24
N THR A 176 -9.16 4.08 -0.20
CA THR A 176 -10.04 4.16 -1.37
C THR A 176 -9.40 5.01 -2.47
N MET A 177 -8.94 6.21 -2.13
CA MET A 177 -8.36 7.16 -3.08
C MET A 177 -7.04 6.65 -3.67
N ALA A 178 -6.13 6.11 -2.85
CA ALA A 178 -4.89 5.51 -3.33
C ALA A 178 -5.16 4.32 -4.27
N SER A 179 -6.21 3.54 -4.01
CA SER A 179 -6.57 2.38 -4.84
C SER A 179 -7.01 2.74 -6.25
N LYS A 180 -7.57 3.95 -6.46
CA LYS A 180 -8.04 4.41 -7.78
C LYS A 180 -6.91 4.48 -8.81
N LEU A 181 -5.68 4.77 -8.35
CA LEU A 181 -4.49 4.84 -9.22
C LEU A 181 -4.26 3.50 -9.94
N GLY A 182 -4.73 2.42 -9.32
CA GLY A 182 -4.73 1.08 -9.87
C GLY A 182 -3.45 0.31 -9.55
N THR A 183 -3.50 -0.97 -9.86
CA THR A 183 -2.46 -1.94 -9.50
C THR A 183 -2.11 -2.85 -10.68
N SER A 184 -2.19 -2.28 -11.88
CA SER A 184 -1.98 -2.98 -13.15
C SER A 184 -0.49 -3.15 -13.47
N GLN A 185 -0.14 -4.30 -14.06
CA GLN A 185 1.19 -4.52 -14.65
C GLN A 185 1.42 -3.65 -15.89
N GLN A 186 0.35 -3.22 -16.56
CA GLN A 186 0.41 -2.28 -17.68
C GLN A 186 0.25 -0.85 -17.18
N ASN A 187 1.15 0.02 -17.64
CA ASN A 187 1.13 1.44 -17.35
C ASN A 187 0.00 2.13 -18.15
N ASP A 188 -1.16 2.25 -17.52
CA ASP A 188 -2.35 2.89 -18.09
C ASP A 188 -2.36 4.38 -17.72
N LEU A 189 -1.60 5.16 -18.49
CA LEU A 189 -1.43 6.59 -18.23
C LEU A 189 -2.75 7.37 -18.28
N VAL A 190 -3.73 6.92 -19.06
CA VAL A 190 -5.05 7.58 -19.14
C VAL A 190 -5.76 7.45 -17.81
N ARG A 191 -5.91 6.22 -17.29
CA ARG A 191 -6.55 5.99 -15.99
C ARG A 191 -5.79 6.65 -14.84
N MET A 192 -4.46 6.56 -14.85
CA MET A 192 -3.64 7.12 -13.78
C MET A 192 -3.73 8.65 -13.76
N ARG A 193 -3.67 9.32 -14.92
CA ARG A 193 -3.88 10.77 -15.03
C ARG A 193 -5.29 11.18 -14.62
N ALA A 194 -6.31 10.43 -15.05
CA ALA A 194 -7.69 10.68 -14.65
C ALA A 194 -7.85 10.59 -13.12
N THR A 195 -7.24 9.58 -12.50
CA THR A 195 -7.22 9.46 -11.03
C THR A 195 -6.57 10.68 -10.39
N MET A 196 -5.39 11.08 -10.88
CA MET A 196 -4.66 12.21 -10.30
C MET A 196 -5.38 13.56 -10.52
N ALA A 197 -6.19 13.68 -11.58
CA ALA A 197 -7.05 14.85 -11.77
C ALA A 197 -8.08 15.01 -10.65
N GLU A 198 -8.55 13.92 -10.02
CA GLU A 198 -9.40 14.02 -8.83
C GLU A 198 -8.65 14.64 -7.63
N PHE A 199 -7.35 14.39 -7.49
CA PHE A 199 -6.55 15.06 -6.45
C PHE A 199 -6.37 16.54 -6.77
N ASN A 200 -6.24 16.90 -8.05
CA ASN A 200 -6.21 18.30 -8.46
C ASN A 200 -7.53 19.01 -8.13
N ALA A 201 -8.67 18.34 -8.33
CA ALA A 201 -9.97 18.87 -7.92
C ALA A 201 -10.06 19.05 -6.39
N ALA A 202 -9.57 18.10 -5.58
CA ALA A 202 -9.47 18.27 -4.14
C ALA A 202 -8.61 19.48 -3.75
N GLN A 203 -7.46 19.70 -4.41
CA GLN A 203 -6.63 20.87 -4.16
C GLN A 203 -7.38 22.17 -4.41
N LEU A 204 -8.14 22.26 -5.51
CA LEU A 204 -8.96 23.44 -5.82
C LEU A 204 -10.04 23.68 -4.75
N LEU A 205 -10.66 22.62 -4.25
CA LEU A 205 -11.66 22.72 -3.18
C LEU A 205 -11.03 23.18 -1.85
N VAL A 206 -9.86 22.65 -1.50
CA VAL A 206 -9.09 23.10 -0.32
C VAL A 206 -8.72 24.57 -0.44
N GLU A 207 -8.22 25.01 -1.60
CA GLU A 207 -7.84 26.41 -1.83
C GLU A 207 -9.05 27.36 -1.80
N ALA A 208 -10.25 26.85 -2.13
CA ALA A 208 -11.51 27.58 -2.04
C ALA A 208 -12.19 27.49 -0.66
N ASP A 209 -11.49 26.95 0.36
CA ASP A 209 -11.99 26.75 1.73
C ASP A 209 -13.33 25.98 1.77
N GLN A 210 -13.49 25.02 0.85
CA GLN A 210 -14.68 24.18 0.76
C GLN A 210 -14.51 22.90 1.58
N THR A 211 -15.54 22.54 2.34
CA THR A 211 -15.61 21.22 2.96
C THR A 211 -16.19 20.23 1.95
N PHE A 212 -15.58 19.06 1.81
CA PHE A 212 -16.03 18.07 0.87
C PHE A 212 -15.80 16.63 1.35
N THR A 213 -16.55 15.71 0.76
CA THR A 213 -16.31 14.27 0.93
C THR A 213 -16.13 13.64 -0.45
N PRO A 214 -15.13 12.75 -0.65
CA PRO A 214 -15.07 11.92 -1.84
C PRO A 214 -16.36 11.11 -1.94
N GLU A 215 -17.09 11.22 -3.05
CA GLU A 215 -18.28 10.42 -3.23
C GLU A 215 -17.85 9.05 -3.79
N ILE A 216 -18.13 7.99 -3.02
CA ILE A 216 -17.56 6.64 -3.28
C ILE A 216 -18.61 5.69 -3.87
N GLU A 217 -19.84 6.16 -4.09
CA GLU A 217 -20.98 5.32 -4.46
C GLU A 217 -21.54 5.68 -5.83
N LEU A 218 -21.07 5.04 -6.90
CA LEU A 218 -21.86 4.71 -8.09
C LEU A 218 -21.17 3.56 -8.85
N ASP A 219 -21.90 2.45 -9.05
CA ASP A 219 -21.46 1.25 -9.82
C ASP A 219 -21.22 1.53 -11.32
N SER A 220 -21.39 2.78 -11.78
CA SER A 220 -21.37 3.17 -13.19
C SER A 220 -19.98 3.45 -13.76
N GLY A 221 -18.91 3.35 -12.96
CA GLY A 221 -17.53 3.46 -13.45
C GLY A 221 -17.09 4.85 -13.92
N TYR A 222 -17.94 5.89 -13.81
CA TYR A 222 -17.67 7.24 -14.32
C TYR A 222 -18.24 8.38 -13.47
N ALA A 223 -18.53 8.14 -12.19
CA ALA A 223 -18.83 9.20 -11.23
C ALA A 223 -18.08 8.82 -9.95
N LEU A 224 -17.31 9.68 -9.31
CA LEU A 224 -17.70 10.99 -8.78
C LEU A 224 -16.43 11.76 -8.36
N ASP A 225 -16.44 13.09 -8.44
CA ASP A 225 -15.31 13.88 -7.93
C ASP A 225 -15.46 14.15 -6.42
N TYR A 226 -16.36 15.03 -5.99
CA TYR A 226 -16.56 15.32 -4.57
C TYR A 226 -17.95 15.86 -4.30
N ARG A 227 -18.51 15.57 -3.13
CA ARG A 227 -19.69 16.27 -2.60
C ARG A 227 -19.24 17.43 -1.74
N VAL A 228 -19.62 18.65 -2.11
CA VAL A 228 -19.29 19.88 -1.38
C VAL A 228 -20.40 20.23 -0.39
N HIS A 229 -20.05 20.82 0.75
CA HIS A 229 -20.93 21.12 1.89
C HIS A 229 -20.96 22.61 2.23
#